data_AF-A0A3P7J1J5-F1
#
_entry.id   AF-A0A3P7J1J5-F1
#
_cell.length_a   1.000
_cell.length_b   1.000
_cell.length_c   1.000
_cell.angle_alpha   90.00
_cell.angle_beta   90.00
_cell.angle_gamma   90.00
#
_symmetry.space_group_name_H-M   'P 1'
#
loop_
_entity.id
_entity.type
_entity.pdbx_description
1 polymer ?
#
loop_
_entity_poly.entity_id
_entity_poly.type
_entity_poly.pdbx_seq_one_letter_code
_entity_poly.pdbx_strand_id
1 'polypeptide(L)'
;MFFDKTTDFQTSKSYAAELVEKCLDQCLEWLEEPIRNEQRRLASVLLARELAMFTSTSFFLRANVFFKNIFTVLRDPKPQIRIASINALHAALTITSQREAKLKTEWYTKCYSEALNTMKISELSKDDRTHSMLLTVSLKLKIFGRKGLICMRPDLEGVQKNSTALVTLGLLMLQNPERYRGNVPQMMMVVMDMLNTAISKKRSPEQSVFIFLTLFVKAYKESVMNEIKQLLSLLFKTGLSKGLTCVMHEVVRHINQLQMDVQDGLMKELYMILTGCVLPSKLDPPKKPVLPTHTLQVSNIPLTVLALDTLGEFEFQRHYLEMFMQYISDVYEKVHREHRQWVLALIHGVLRSLVSAGVVDPQLEVRLCVLQCFCEADRAFLSHLAQPEMLQLQFMSLHDEKLEIQEAAVCLLGRLSELNPALVLPRMRRVLLETLSQLTNSGQAKSVFNTLPSL
;
A
#
# COMPACT_ATOMS: atom_id res chain seq x y z
N MET A 1 0.28 59.02 -5.27
CA MET A 1 0.84 58.31 -4.09
C MET A 1 0.73 56.82 -4.39
N PHE A 2 1.82 56.24 -4.90
CA PHE A 2 1.86 54.83 -5.28
C PHE A 2 1.86 53.99 -4.01
N PHE A 3 0.85 53.14 -3.83
CA PHE A 3 0.88 52.09 -2.82
C PHE A 3 1.84 51.01 -3.33
N ASP A 4 3.00 50.93 -2.68
CA ASP A 4 4.06 50.01 -3.00
C ASP A 4 3.63 48.59 -2.58
N LYS A 5 3.21 47.75 -3.54
CA LYS A 5 2.80 46.36 -3.28
C LYS A 5 3.92 45.51 -2.65
N THR A 6 5.17 45.97 -2.70
CA THR A 6 6.31 45.28 -2.11
C THR A 6 6.37 45.44 -0.59
N THR A 7 5.93 46.58 -0.04
CA THR A 7 5.94 46.82 1.41
C THR A 7 4.89 46.00 2.15
N ASP A 8 3.68 45.83 1.58
CA ASP A 8 2.62 44.98 2.17
C ASP A 8 2.98 43.48 2.16
N PHE A 9 3.74 43.04 1.15
CA PHE A 9 4.22 41.66 1.10
C PHE A 9 5.39 41.42 2.07
N GLN A 10 6.24 42.42 2.29
CA GLN A 10 7.32 42.37 3.29
C GLN A 10 6.77 42.42 4.72
N THR A 11 5.76 43.25 5.02
CA THR A 11 5.10 43.28 6.33
C THR A 11 4.35 41.99 6.62
N SER A 12 3.68 41.40 5.62
CA SER A 12 3.03 40.08 5.76
C SER A 12 4.03 38.96 6.05
N LYS A 13 5.20 38.94 5.38
CA LYS A 13 6.28 37.98 5.64
C LYS A 13 6.93 38.18 7.00
N SER A 14 7.15 39.43 7.41
CA SER A 14 7.69 39.77 8.72
C SER A 14 6.74 39.35 9.84
N TYR A 15 5.44 39.61 9.67
CA TYR A 15 4.42 39.21 10.62
C TYR A 15 4.30 37.68 10.72
N ALA A 16 4.37 36.97 9.59
CA ALA A 16 4.37 35.51 9.57
C ALA A 16 5.60 34.93 10.30
N ALA A 17 6.78 35.53 10.12
CA ALA A 17 7.99 35.12 10.85
C ALA A 17 7.86 35.36 12.36
N GLU A 18 7.36 36.53 12.77
CA GLU A 18 7.14 36.86 14.18
C GLU A 18 6.11 35.91 14.83
N LEU A 19 5.04 35.57 14.11
CA LEU A 19 4.03 34.63 14.58
C LEU A 19 4.63 33.23 14.78
N VAL A 20 5.46 32.76 13.83
CA VAL A 20 6.17 31.47 13.94
C VAL A 20 7.07 31.45 15.16
N GLU A 21 7.80 32.54 15.44
CA GLU A 21 8.65 32.65 16.62
C GLU A 21 7.84 32.60 17.92
N LYS A 22 6.73 33.36 18.01
CA LYS A 22 5.83 33.33 19.17
C LYS A 22 5.23 31.94 19.39
N CYS A 23 4.82 31.26 18.32
CA CYS A 23 4.31 29.89 18.40
C CYS A 23 5.39 28.91 18.90
N LEU A 24 6.63 29.06 18.44
CA LEU A 24 7.75 28.23 18.87
C LEU A 24 8.09 28.48 20.35
N ASP A 25 8.11 29.73 20.80
CA ASP A 25 8.35 30.04 22.21
C ASP A 25 7.25 29.49 23.11
N GLN A 26 5.99 29.69 22.73
CA GLN A 26 4.85 29.17 23.49
C GLN A 26 4.87 27.64 23.59
N CYS A 27 5.23 26.95 22.49
CA CYS A 27 5.28 25.50 22.48
C CYS A 27 6.40 24.97 23.40
N LEU A 28 7.56 25.64 23.44
CA LEU A 28 8.69 25.25 24.27
C LEU A 28 8.41 25.53 25.74
N GLU A 29 7.76 26.65 26.06
CA GLU A 29 7.31 26.98 27.40
C GLU A 29 6.36 25.90 27.96
N TRP A 30 5.38 25.47 27.18
CA TRP A 30 4.47 24.38 27.58
C TRP A 30 5.14 23.01 27.74
N LEU A 31 6.26 22.77 27.05
CA LEU A 31 7.07 21.56 27.25
C LEU A 31 7.92 21.63 28.53
N GLU A 32 8.30 22.84 28.94
CA GLU A 32 9.09 23.12 30.15
C GLU A 32 8.26 23.18 31.44
N GLU A 33 6.93 23.30 31.32
CA GLU A 33 6.03 23.36 32.47
C GLU A 33 6.27 22.18 33.44
N PRO A 34 6.66 22.44 34.70
CA PRO A 34 6.94 21.38 35.66
C PRO A 34 5.65 20.66 36.08
N ILE A 35 4.53 21.37 36.07
CA ILE A 35 3.21 20.82 36.39
C ILE A 35 2.60 20.24 35.13
N ARG A 36 2.14 18.98 35.21
CA ARG A 36 1.50 18.31 34.07
C ARG A 36 0.18 18.98 33.72
N ASN A 37 0.10 19.58 32.53
CA ASN A 37 -1.14 19.91 31.86
C ASN A 37 -1.29 19.09 30.56
N GLU A 38 -2.28 18.19 30.54
CA GLU A 38 -2.50 17.24 29.45
C GLU A 38 -2.76 17.93 28.10
N GLN A 39 -3.60 18.97 28.08
CA GLN A 39 -3.98 19.66 26.86
C GLN A 39 -2.82 20.47 26.29
N ARG A 40 -2.08 21.18 27.16
CA ARG A 40 -0.89 21.96 26.75
C ARG A 40 0.23 21.06 26.26
N ARG A 41 0.45 19.91 26.90
CA ARG A 41 1.42 18.90 26.43
C ARG A 41 1.06 18.34 25.06
N LEU A 42 -0.22 18.01 24.83
CA LEU A 42 -0.65 17.51 23.52
C LEU A 42 -0.56 18.60 22.44
N ALA A 43 -1.00 19.82 22.74
CA ALA A 43 -0.95 20.95 21.81
C ALA A 43 0.48 21.33 21.44
N SER A 44 1.38 21.41 22.43
CA SER A 44 2.79 21.75 22.22
C SER A 44 3.50 20.74 21.33
N VAL A 45 3.32 19.43 21.54
CA VAL A 45 3.99 18.43 20.68
C VAL A 45 3.42 18.37 19.27
N LEU A 46 2.11 18.59 19.09
CA LEU A 46 1.52 18.70 17.75
C LEU A 46 2.04 19.93 17.02
N LEU A 47 2.05 21.09 17.69
CA LEU A 47 2.56 22.34 17.12
C LEU A 47 4.06 22.24 16.80
N ALA A 48 4.86 21.68 17.71
CA ALA A 48 6.29 21.46 17.49
C ALA A 48 6.56 20.57 16.26
N ARG A 49 5.73 19.54 16.01
CA ARG A 49 5.83 18.71 14.80
C ARG A 49 5.63 19.54 13.53
N GLU A 50 4.57 20.33 13.47
CA GLU A 50 4.26 21.15 12.29
C GLU A 50 5.32 22.23 12.08
N LEU A 51 5.76 22.91 13.14
CA LEU A 51 6.82 23.92 13.09
C LEU A 51 8.16 23.32 12.62
N ALA A 52 8.50 22.11 13.07
CA ALA A 52 9.69 21.41 12.59
C ALA A 52 9.60 21.11 11.09
N MET A 53 8.44 20.68 10.59
CA MET A 53 8.24 20.31 9.18
C MET A 53 8.22 21.52 8.24
N PHE A 54 7.49 22.57 8.60
CA PHE A 54 7.22 23.70 7.69
C PHE A 54 8.15 24.90 7.91
N THR A 55 8.72 25.05 9.10
CA THR A 55 9.58 26.18 9.48
C THR A 55 10.92 25.70 10.05
N SER A 56 11.57 24.78 9.32
CA SER A 56 12.75 24.05 9.81
C SER A 56 13.92 24.94 10.24
N THR A 57 14.09 26.12 9.64
CA THR A 57 15.19 27.04 9.98
C THR A 57 15.02 27.65 11.36
N SER A 58 13.86 28.24 11.64
CA SER A 58 13.57 28.84 12.94
C SER A 58 13.53 27.79 14.05
N PHE A 59 12.97 26.61 13.76
CA PHE A 59 12.96 25.50 14.72
C PHE A 59 14.38 25.02 15.07
N PHE A 60 15.25 24.86 14.07
CA PHE A 60 16.62 24.35 14.29
C PHE A 60 17.40 25.20 15.29
N LEU A 61 17.23 26.52 15.27
CA LEU A 61 17.91 27.45 16.19
C LEU A 61 17.55 27.19 17.68
N ARG A 62 16.38 26.61 17.96
CA ARG A 62 15.88 26.32 19.32
C ARG A 62 15.73 24.82 19.60
N ALA A 63 16.21 23.95 18.70
CA ALA A 63 16.02 22.51 18.79
C ALA A 63 16.58 21.89 20.09
N ASN A 64 17.65 22.48 20.65
CA ASN A 64 18.24 22.01 21.91
C ASN A 64 17.25 22.08 23.08
N VAL A 65 16.44 23.14 23.15
CA VAL A 65 15.40 23.33 24.17
C VAL A 65 14.32 22.26 24.00
N PHE A 66 13.88 22.04 22.75
CA PHE A 66 12.93 20.98 22.43
C PHE A 66 13.44 19.60 22.89
N PHE A 67 14.67 19.23 22.51
CA PHE A 67 15.22 17.91 22.86
C PHE A 67 15.47 17.70 24.35
N LYS A 68 15.68 18.77 25.12
CA LYS A 68 15.82 18.68 26.58
C LYS A 68 14.51 18.24 27.23
N ASN A 69 13.38 18.74 26.73
CA ASN A 69 12.09 18.61 27.39
C ASN A 69 11.19 17.52 26.77
N ILE A 70 11.33 17.19 25.49
CA ILE A 70 10.47 16.20 24.82
C ILE A 70 10.47 14.81 25.47
N PHE A 71 11.58 14.40 26.11
CA PHE A 71 11.66 13.10 26.78
C PHE A 71 10.81 13.01 28.05
N THR A 72 10.47 14.14 28.69
CA THR A 72 9.52 14.15 29.82
C THR A 72 8.11 13.89 29.33
N VAL A 73 7.74 14.46 28.18
CA VAL A 73 6.41 14.32 27.57
C VAL A 73 6.25 12.95 26.90
N LEU A 74 7.33 12.36 26.38
CA LEU A 74 7.34 10.96 25.90
C LEU A 74 7.01 9.94 27.00
N ARG A 75 7.16 10.31 28.27
CA ARG A 75 6.82 9.49 29.44
C ARG A 75 5.45 9.83 30.01
N ASP A 76 4.65 10.66 29.35
CA ASP A 76 3.30 11.01 29.84
C ASP A 76 2.44 9.73 29.98
N PRO A 77 1.59 9.59 31.01
CA PRO A 77 0.72 8.43 31.18
C PRO A 77 -0.27 8.23 30.02
N LYS A 78 -0.58 9.28 29.24
CA LYS A 78 -1.52 9.16 28.12
C LYS A 78 -0.84 8.66 26.85
N PRO A 79 -1.29 7.54 26.24
CA PRO A 79 -0.66 6.98 25.04
C PRO A 79 -0.72 7.92 23.83
N GLN A 80 -1.79 8.70 23.70
CA GLN A 80 -1.95 9.67 22.60
C GLN A 80 -0.86 10.74 22.63
N ILE A 81 -0.50 11.24 23.82
CA ILE A 81 0.58 12.22 24.00
C ILE A 81 1.92 11.60 23.63
N ARG A 82 2.18 10.35 24.06
CA ARG A 82 3.42 9.63 23.71
C ARG A 82 3.60 9.46 22.20
N ILE A 83 2.52 9.07 21.50
CA ILE A 83 2.52 8.91 20.04
C ILE A 83 2.72 10.25 19.33
N ALA A 84 2.06 11.32 19.77
CA ALA A 84 2.26 12.64 19.20
C ALA A 84 3.70 13.15 19.43
N SER A 85 4.23 12.93 20.64
CA SER A 85 5.60 13.30 21.03
C SER A 85 6.66 12.60 20.17
N ILE A 86 6.49 11.31 19.89
CA ILE A 86 7.46 10.59 19.06
C ILE A 86 7.44 11.06 17.60
N ASN A 87 6.27 11.47 17.09
CA ASN A 87 6.15 12.04 15.75
C ASN A 87 6.81 13.43 15.68
N ALA A 88 6.66 14.25 16.72
CA ALA A 88 7.37 15.53 16.84
C ALA A 88 8.89 15.32 16.92
N LEU A 89 9.34 14.36 17.74
CA LEU A 89 10.75 13.99 17.84
C LEU A 89 11.32 13.50 16.51
N HIS A 90 10.55 12.71 15.75
CA HIS A 90 10.93 12.27 14.40
C HIS A 90 11.15 13.45 13.45
N ALA A 91 10.21 14.40 13.40
CA ALA A 91 10.34 15.59 12.56
C ALA A 91 11.58 16.41 12.95
N ALA A 92 11.77 16.67 14.25
CA ALA A 92 12.91 17.42 14.79
C ALA A 92 14.27 16.74 14.48
N LEU A 93 14.35 15.41 14.64
CA LEU A 93 15.56 14.65 14.30
C LEU A 93 15.84 14.62 12.80
N THR A 94 14.80 14.57 11.97
CA THR A 94 14.93 14.60 10.51
C THR A 94 15.57 15.91 10.06
N ILE A 95 15.07 17.05 10.52
CA ILE A 95 15.62 18.36 10.12
C ILE A 95 17.04 18.60 10.66
N THR A 96 17.33 18.14 11.88
CA THR A 96 18.66 18.34 12.52
C THR A 96 19.71 17.45 11.86
N SER A 97 19.34 16.21 11.52
CA SER A 97 20.23 15.28 10.82
C SER A 97 20.55 15.69 9.38
N GLN A 98 19.64 16.39 8.70
CA GLN A 98 19.87 16.93 7.35
C GLN A 98 20.87 18.09 7.36
N ARG A 99 20.88 18.89 8.43
CA ARG A 99 21.74 20.08 8.55
C ARG A 99 23.13 19.74 9.08
N GLU A 100 23.22 18.85 10.07
CA GLU A 100 24.48 18.52 10.73
C GLU A 100 24.65 17.01 10.96
N ALA A 101 25.49 16.39 10.12
CA ALA A 101 25.77 14.96 10.19
C ALA A 101 26.40 14.52 11.52
N LYS A 102 27.13 15.41 12.23
CA LYS A 102 27.72 15.12 13.54
C LYS A 102 26.66 15.07 14.65
N LEU A 103 25.73 16.03 14.66
CA LEU A 103 24.61 16.08 15.62
C LEU A 103 23.66 14.90 15.46
N LYS A 104 23.62 14.27 14.27
CA LYS A 104 22.92 13.01 14.04
C LYS A 104 23.32 12.00 15.14
N THR A 105 24.57 11.55 15.15
CA THR A 105 25.02 10.48 16.06
C THR A 105 24.79 10.82 17.54
N GLU A 106 24.98 12.08 17.93
CA GLU A 106 24.80 12.55 19.30
C GLU A 106 23.34 12.45 19.77
N TRP A 107 22.40 13.07 19.05
CA TRP A 107 20.99 13.07 19.46
C TRP A 107 20.36 11.69 19.40
N TYR A 108 20.75 10.82 18.47
CA TYR A 108 20.28 9.43 18.46
C TYR A 108 20.87 8.59 19.59
N THR A 109 22.11 8.86 20.00
CA THR A 109 22.70 8.21 21.18
C THR A 109 21.96 8.64 22.43
N LYS A 110 21.64 9.93 22.55
CA LYS A 110 20.81 10.48 23.62
C LYS A 110 19.39 9.89 23.64
N CYS A 111 18.72 9.79 22.49
CA CYS A 111 17.40 9.16 22.41
C CYS A 111 17.44 7.71 22.93
N TYR A 112 18.51 6.98 22.61
CA TYR A 112 18.69 5.61 23.06
C TYR A 112 18.97 5.52 24.57
N SER A 113 19.83 6.39 25.12
CA SER A 113 20.06 6.43 26.57
C SER A 113 18.80 6.80 27.34
N GLU A 114 18.01 7.75 26.83
CA GLU A 114 16.73 8.14 27.45
C GLU A 114 15.68 7.02 27.39
N ALA A 115 15.66 6.23 26.32
CA ALA A 115 14.80 5.05 26.22
C ALA A 115 15.16 4.00 27.30
N LEU A 116 16.45 3.70 27.48
CA LEU A 116 16.92 2.77 28.51
C LEU A 116 16.69 3.31 29.93
N ASN A 117 16.90 4.61 30.15
CA ASN A 117 16.64 5.25 31.44
C ASN A 117 15.16 5.21 31.82
N THR A 118 14.25 5.27 30.84
CA THR A 118 12.80 5.19 31.08
C THR A 118 12.39 3.89 31.78
N MET A 119 13.11 2.79 31.54
CA MET A 119 12.85 1.51 32.22
C MET A 119 13.24 1.52 33.71
N LYS A 120 14.16 2.40 34.11
CA LYS A 120 14.66 2.50 35.50
C LYS A 120 13.79 3.39 36.40
N ILE A 121 12.92 4.22 35.82
CA ILE A 121 12.10 5.17 36.56
C ILE A 121 10.97 4.40 37.25
N SER A 122 10.87 4.44 38.58
CA SER A 122 9.86 3.65 39.32
C SER A 122 8.48 4.32 39.38
N GLU A 123 8.39 5.61 39.09
CA GLU A 123 7.16 6.41 39.19
C GLU A 123 6.12 6.08 38.11
N LEU A 124 6.53 5.39 37.04
CA LEU A 124 5.70 5.03 35.90
C LEU A 124 5.30 3.56 35.96
N SER A 125 4.06 3.26 35.52
CA SER A 125 3.59 1.90 35.28
C SER A 125 4.57 1.11 34.39
N LYS A 126 4.72 -0.21 34.63
CA LYS A 126 5.50 -1.11 33.75
C LYS A 126 5.02 -1.00 32.30
N ASP A 127 3.71 -0.90 32.08
CA ASP A 127 3.10 -0.82 30.73
C ASP A 127 3.45 0.52 30.04
N ASP A 128 3.43 1.64 30.79
CA ASP A 128 3.74 2.97 30.26
C ASP A 128 5.23 3.14 29.94
N ARG A 129 6.11 2.61 30.80
CA ARG A 129 7.57 2.58 30.56
C ARG A 129 7.90 1.82 29.30
N THR A 130 7.31 0.63 29.17
CA THR A 130 7.53 -0.25 28.02
C THR A 130 7.05 0.42 26.73
N HIS A 131 5.85 1.02 26.73
CA HIS A 131 5.34 1.71 25.55
C HIS A 131 6.23 2.90 25.14
N SER A 132 6.62 3.76 26.09
CA SER A 132 7.47 4.93 25.83
C SER A 132 8.85 4.54 25.28
N MET A 133 9.47 3.51 25.87
CA MET A 133 10.73 2.94 25.41
C MET A 133 10.60 2.40 23.98
N LEU A 134 9.58 1.58 23.71
CA LEU A 134 9.39 0.97 22.39
C LEU A 134 9.18 2.03 21.30
N LEU A 135 8.38 3.07 21.55
CA LEU A 135 8.23 4.19 20.61
C LEU A 135 9.57 4.86 20.29
N THR A 136 10.38 5.14 21.32
CA THR A 136 11.69 5.79 21.16
C THR A 136 12.68 4.93 20.40
N VAL A 137 12.66 3.61 20.61
CA VAL A 137 13.52 2.69 19.87
C VAL A 137 13.03 2.49 18.44
N SER A 138 11.71 2.40 18.23
CA SER A 138 11.11 2.31 16.89
C SER A 138 11.57 3.46 15.99
N LEU A 139 11.70 4.65 16.57
CA LEU A 139 12.18 5.83 15.88
C LEU A 139 13.63 5.67 15.37
N LYS A 140 14.52 5.17 16.23
CA LYS A 140 15.92 4.89 15.86
C LYS A 140 16.01 3.84 14.74
N LEU A 141 15.18 2.80 14.80
CA LEU A 141 15.14 1.73 13.79
C LEU A 141 14.70 2.26 12.43
N LYS A 142 13.68 3.12 12.38
CA LYS A 142 13.17 3.74 11.14
C LYS A 142 14.21 4.59 10.42
N ILE A 143 15.14 5.22 11.15
CA ILE A 143 16.06 6.21 10.57
C ILE A 143 17.43 5.61 10.20
N PHE A 144 17.97 4.65 10.97
CA PHE A 144 19.34 4.14 10.73
C PHE A 144 19.43 2.89 9.85
N GLY A 145 18.34 2.13 9.69
CA GLY A 145 18.44 0.79 9.07
C GLY A 145 19.51 -0.08 9.76
N ARG A 146 19.92 -1.17 9.08
CA ARG A 146 20.69 -2.33 9.59
C ARG A 146 21.93 -2.11 10.49
N LYS A 147 22.45 -0.91 10.70
CA LYS A 147 23.80 -0.69 11.28
C LYS A 147 23.89 -0.40 12.78
N GLY A 148 22.83 -0.53 13.57
CA GLY A 148 23.01 -0.34 15.01
C GLY A 148 21.86 -0.73 15.90
N LEU A 149 21.82 -2.00 16.32
CA LEU A 149 21.21 -2.38 17.60
C LEU A 149 21.71 -3.77 18.05
N ILE A 150 22.74 -3.80 18.91
CA ILE A 150 23.31 -5.03 19.50
C ILE A 150 22.75 -5.28 20.92
N CYS A 151 21.88 -4.42 21.48
CA CYS A 151 21.61 -4.45 22.93
C CYS A 151 20.14 -4.34 23.39
N MET A 152 19.17 -4.97 22.73
CA MET A 152 17.84 -5.11 23.34
C MET A 152 17.39 -6.57 23.50
N ARG A 153 17.07 -6.94 24.75
CA ARG A 153 16.07 -7.97 25.06
C ARG A 153 14.72 -7.23 25.14
N PRO A 154 13.81 -7.38 24.17
CA PRO A 154 12.45 -6.91 24.35
C PRO A 154 11.80 -7.77 25.44
N ASP A 155 11.34 -7.15 26.52
CA ASP A 155 10.43 -7.81 27.46
C ASP A 155 9.09 -8.02 26.74
N LEU A 156 8.86 -9.26 26.30
CA LEU A 156 7.74 -9.63 25.42
C LEU A 156 6.37 -9.68 26.14
N GLU A 157 6.35 -9.51 27.46
CA GLU A 157 5.11 -9.54 28.25
C GLU A 157 4.20 -8.33 27.99
N GLY A 158 4.76 -7.16 27.68
CA GLY A 158 3.98 -5.92 27.47
C GLY A 158 3.30 -5.79 26.10
N VAL A 159 3.49 -6.77 25.21
CA VAL A 159 3.03 -6.74 23.82
C VAL A 159 1.53 -7.01 23.71
N GLN A 160 0.99 -7.82 24.61
CA GLN A 160 -0.44 -8.22 24.60
C GLN A 160 -1.40 -7.03 24.71
N LYS A 161 -0.95 -5.89 25.27
CA LYS A 161 -1.80 -4.71 25.49
C LYS A 161 -1.51 -3.53 24.55
N ASN A 162 -0.40 -3.55 23.81
CA ASN A 162 0.08 -2.39 23.06
C ASN A 162 0.34 -2.75 21.59
N SER A 163 -0.61 -2.44 20.71
CA SER A 163 -0.47 -2.74 19.28
C SER A 163 0.68 -2.01 18.59
N THR A 164 1.08 -0.83 19.06
CA THR A 164 2.27 -0.09 18.58
C THR A 164 3.58 -0.81 18.89
N ALA A 165 3.61 -1.68 19.92
CA ALA A 165 4.75 -2.51 20.25
C ALA A 165 5.06 -3.52 19.13
N LEU A 166 4.02 -4.05 18.48
CA LEU A 166 4.17 -5.04 17.40
C LEU A 166 5.00 -4.48 16.24
N VAL A 167 4.73 -3.25 15.78
CA VAL A 167 5.48 -2.65 14.68
C VAL A 167 6.96 -2.53 15.03
N THR A 168 7.26 -2.14 16.28
CA THR A 168 8.64 -2.02 16.78
C THR A 168 9.34 -3.38 16.80
N LEU A 169 8.65 -4.42 17.28
CA LEU A 169 9.16 -5.78 17.30
C LEU A 169 9.40 -6.32 15.89
N GLY A 170 8.48 -6.06 14.95
CA GLY A 170 8.64 -6.42 13.54
C GLY A 170 9.89 -5.79 12.93
N LEU A 171 10.17 -4.52 13.23
CA LEU A 171 11.40 -3.85 12.80
C LEU A 171 12.66 -4.46 13.44
N LEU A 172 12.62 -4.83 14.71
CA LEU A 172 13.75 -5.49 15.39
C LEU A 172 14.05 -6.86 14.79
N MET A 173 13.02 -7.65 14.53
CA MET A 173 13.13 -8.96 13.89
C MET A 173 13.65 -8.83 12.46
N LEU A 174 13.16 -7.86 11.68
CA LEU A 174 13.65 -7.58 10.32
C LEU A 174 15.12 -7.18 10.28
N GLN A 175 15.59 -6.45 11.30
CA GLN A 175 17.00 -6.04 11.37
C GLN A 175 17.92 -7.15 11.85
N ASN A 176 17.47 -8.02 12.78
CA ASN A 176 18.28 -9.09 13.36
C ASN A 176 17.52 -10.43 13.46
N PRO A 177 17.23 -11.12 12.33
CA PRO A 177 16.38 -12.31 12.33
C PRO A 177 16.89 -13.46 13.22
N GLU A 178 18.20 -13.74 13.16
CA GLU A 178 18.82 -14.86 13.89
C GLU A 178 18.72 -14.73 15.41
N ARG A 179 18.85 -13.50 15.93
CA ARG A 179 18.80 -13.24 17.37
C ARG A 179 17.42 -13.53 17.96
N TYR A 180 16.37 -13.23 17.20
CA TYR A 180 14.99 -13.32 17.66
C TYR A 180 14.28 -14.59 17.16
N ARG A 181 15.00 -15.52 16.52
CA ARG A 181 14.45 -16.77 15.99
C ARG A 181 13.76 -17.60 17.07
N GLY A 182 14.34 -17.66 18.28
CA GLY A 182 13.73 -18.38 19.41
C GLY A 182 12.42 -17.76 19.93
N ASN A 183 12.16 -16.48 19.63
CA ASN A 183 10.96 -15.77 20.06
C ASN A 183 9.81 -15.88 19.05
N VAL A 184 10.05 -16.46 17.86
CA VAL A 184 9.04 -16.60 16.80
C VAL A 184 7.77 -17.30 17.29
N PRO A 185 7.82 -18.48 17.97
CA PRO A 185 6.60 -19.16 18.39
C PRO A 185 5.74 -18.32 19.35
N GLN A 186 6.39 -17.60 20.28
CA GLN A 186 5.71 -16.72 21.22
C GLN A 186 5.03 -15.55 20.51
N MET A 187 5.68 -14.94 19.51
CA MET A 187 5.11 -13.84 18.73
C MET A 187 3.94 -14.30 17.85
N MET A 188 4.05 -15.49 17.26
CA MET A 188 2.97 -16.09 16.49
C MET A 188 1.74 -16.33 17.35
N MET A 189 1.92 -16.85 18.58
CA MET A 189 0.83 -17.05 19.53
C MET A 189 0.13 -15.73 19.90
N VAL A 190 0.87 -14.65 20.15
CA VAL A 190 0.29 -13.33 20.44
C VAL A 190 -0.52 -12.81 19.25
N VAL A 191 0.02 -12.91 18.03
CA VAL A 191 -0.70 -12.47 16.82
C VAL A 191 -1.96 -13.30 16.58
N MET A 192 -1.89 -14.63 16.79
CA MET A 192 -3.06 -15.51 16.69
C MET A 192 -4.15 -15.10 17.69
N ASP A 193 -3.81 -14.81 18.93
CA ASP A 193 -4.77 -14.37 19.96
C ASP A 193 -5.44 -13.03 19.60
N MET A 194 -4.66 -12.07 19.09
CA MET A 194 -5.18 -10.79 18.64
C MET A 194 -6.13 -10.92 17.45
N LEU A 195 -5.80 -11.79 16.48
CA LEU A 195 -6.67 -12.07 15.33
C LEU A 195 -7.95 -12.80 15.77
N ASN A 196 -7.85 -13.82 16.63
CA ASN A 196 -9.01 -14.53 17.16
C ASN A 196 -9.93 -13.61 17.96
N THR A 197 -9.37 -12.72 18.76
CA THR A 197 -10.13 -11.70 19.49
C THR A 197 -10.87 -10.75 18.55
N ALA A 198 -10.23 -10.31 17.46
CA ALA A 198 -10.86 -9.46 16.45
C ALA A 198 -12.01 -10.20 15.72
N ILE A 199 -11.79 -11.46 15.33
CA ILE A 199 -12.78 -12.31 14.67
C ILE A 199 -14.00 -12.53 15.60
N SER A 200 -13.75 -12.93 16.85
CA SER A 200 -14.81 -13.17 17.85
C SER A 200 -15.64 -11.91 18.12
N LYS A 201 -14.99 -10.75 18.22
CA LYS A 201 -15.66 -9.46 18.41
C LYS A 201 -16.26 -8.87 17.12
N LYS A 202 -16.12 -9.55 15.97
CA LYS A 202 -16.51 -9.06 14.64
C LYS A 202 -15.99 -7.65 14.35
N ARG A 203 -14.75 -7.37 14.73
CA ARG A 203 -14.07 -6.08 14.50
C ARG A 203 -12.91 -6.28 13.53
N SER A 204 -12.60 -5.25 12.77
CA SER A 204 -11.39 -5.23 11.94
C SER A 204 -10.14 -5.33 12.82
N PRO A 205 -9.16 -6.18 12.50
CA PRO A 205 -7.88 -6.20 13.19
C PRO A 205 -7.18 -4.84 13.09
N GLU A 206 -6.39 -4.51 14.10
CA GLU A 206 -5.61 -3.27 14.08
C GLU A 206 -4.53 -3.28 13.00
N GLN A 207 -4.29 -2.13 12.36
CA GLN A 207 -3.32 -1.99 11.27
C GLN A 207 -1.91 -2.45 11.66
N SER A 208 -1.54 -2.27 12.93
CA SER A 208 -0.25 -2.68 13.49
C SER A 208 0.03 -4.17 13.35
N VAL A 209 -1.02 -5.02 13.36
CA VAL A 209 -0.89 -6.48 13.18
C VAL A 209 -0.44 -6.79 11.75
N PHE A 210 -1.09 -6.18 10.75
CA PHE A 210 -0.72 -6.37 9.34
C PHE A 210 0.68 -5.82 9.03
N ILE A 211 1.04 -4.66 9.59
CA ILE A 211 2.38 -4.10 9.45
C ILE A 211 3.43 -5.04 10.05
N PHE A 212 3.19 -5.56 11.26
CA PHE A 212 4.08 -6.54 11.88
C PHE A 212 4.26 -7.78 11.00
N LEU A 213 3.17 -8.38 10.51
CA LEU A 213 3.22 -9.56 9.65
C LEU A 213 3.99 -9.29 8.36
N THR A 214 3.81 -8.14 7.74
CA THR A 214 4.57 -7.72 6.55
C THR A 214 6.07 -7.67 6.85
N LEU A 215 6.47 -7.07 7.97
CA LEU A 215 7.89 -7.00 8.38
C LEU A 215 8.43 -8.38 8.78
N PHE A 216 7.62 -9.21 9.41
CA PHE A 216 7.96 -10.56 9.85
C PHE A 216 8.22 -11.49 8.66
N VAL A 217 7.35 -11.48 7.64
CA VAL A 217 7.55 -12.24 6.40
C VAL A 217 8.81 -11.77 5.67
N LYS A 218 9.07 -10.46 5.59
CA LYS A 218 10.33 -9.92 5.05
C LYS A 218 11.58 -10.41 5.80
N ALA A 219 11.47 -10.55 7.12
CA ALA A 219 12.57 -10.91 7.99
C ALA A 219 12.97 -12.38 7.82
N TYR A 220 11.98 -13.27 7.83
CA TYR A 220 12.20 -14.72 7.95
C TYR A 220 11.95 -15.50 6.66
N LYS A 221 11.20 -14.94 5.70
CA LYS A 221 10.92 -15.55 4.39
C LYS A 221 10.43 -17.00 4.55
N GLU A 222 10.97 -17.93 3.77
CA GLU A 222 10.59 -19.36 3.78
C GLU A 222 10.76 -20.05 5.15
N SER A 223 11.59 -19.53 6.05
CA SER A 223 11.85 -20.18 7.36
C SER A 223 10.65 -20.22 8.30
N VAL A 224 9.61 -19.42 8.03
CA VAL A 224 8.36 -19.34 8.82
C VAL A 224 7.14 -19.80 8.01
N MET A 225 7.36 -20.60 6.95
CA MET A 225 6.30 -21.07 6.06
C MET A 225 5.14 -21.73 6.81
N ASN A 226 5.44 -22.61 7.77
CA ASN A 226 4.42 -23.37 8.49
C ASN A 226 3.58 -22.46 9.38
N GLU A 227 4.22 -21.52 10.07
CA GLU A 227 3.61 -20.51 10.92
C GLU A 227 2.69 -19.59 10.12
N ILE A 228 3.14 -19.13 8.95
CA ILE A 228 2.34 -18.29 8.05
C ILE A 228 1.16 -19.10 7.47
N LYS A 229 1.38 -20.36 7.07
CA LYS A 229 0.31 -21.22 6.53
C LYS A 229 -0.83 -21.40 7.53
N GLN A 230 -0.52 -21.58 8.81
CA GLN A 230 -1.53 -21.64 9.87
C GLN A 230 -2.30 -20.32 10.01
N LEU A 231 -1.60 -19.18 9.92
CA LEU A 231 -2.21 -17.86 9.97
C LEU A 231 -3.11 -17.53 8.79
N LEU A 232 -2.83 -18.02 7.57
CA LEU A 232 -3.63 -17.70 6.38
C LEU A 232 -5.12 -17.98 6.63
N SER A 233 -5.44 -19.10 7.27
CA SER A 233 -6.82 -19.48 7.60
C SER A 233 -7.54 -18.48 8.53
N LEU A 234 -6.80 -17.87 9.45
CA LEU A 234 -7.32 -16.85 10.37
C LEU A 234 -7.41 -15.49 9.68
N LEU A 235 -6.40 -15.14 8.88
CA LEU A 235 -6.34 -13.87 8.16
C LEU A 235 -7.50 -13.72 7.17
N PHE A 236 -7.83 -14.74 6.40
CA PHE A 236 -8.98 -14.67 5.49
C PHE A 236 -10.33 -14.54 6.24
N LYS A 237 -10.46 -15.13 7.44
CA LYS A 237 -11.66 -14.92 8.29
C LYS A 237 -11.84 -13.49 8.78
N THR A 238 -10.80 -12.65 8.74
CA THR A 238 -10.92 -11.22 9.08
C THR A 238 -11.55 -10.38 7.98
N GLY A 239 -11.70 -10.94 6.78
CA GLY A 239 -12.22 -10.28 5.60
C GLY A 239 -11.18 -9.46 4.84
N LEU A 240 -11.52 -9.07 3.61
CA LEU A 240 -10.64 -8.31 2.73
C LEU A 240 -10.35 -6.91 3.28
N SER A 241 -9.07 -6.56 3.38
CA SER A 241 -8.60 -5.24 3.80
C SER A 241 -7.27 -4.90 3.12
N LYS A 242 -6.93 -3.60 3.00
CA LYS A 242 -5.62 -3.18 2.45
C LYS A 242 -4.44 -3.75 3.25
N GLY A 243 -4.60 -3.93 4.56
CA GLY A 243 -3.58 -4.57 5.39
C GLY A 243 -3.37 -6.04 5.01
N LEU A 244 -4.46 -6.78 4.79
CA LEU A 244 -4.42 -8.17 4.35
C LEU A 244 -3.75 -8.29 2.98
N THR A 245 -4.16 -7.47 2.00
CA THR A 245 -3.61 -7.53 0.63
C THR A 245 -2.11 -7.24 0.64
N CYS A 246 -1.62 -6.27 1.41
CA CYS A 246 -0.19 -6.03 1.57
C CYS A 246 0.56 -7.23 2.15
N VAL A 247 0.01 -7.91 3.17
CA VAL A 247 0.63 -9.11 3.74
C VAL A 247 0.67 -10.23 2.70
N MET A 248 -0.42 -10.44 1.95
CA MET A 248 -0.49 -11.47 0.90
C MET A 248 0.54 -11.26 -0.21
N HIS A 249 0.74 -10.02 -0.66
CA HIS A 249 1.81 -9.69 -1.62
C HIS A 249 3.18 -10.09 -1.09
N GLU A 250 3.45 -9.80 0.18
CA GLU A 250 4.73 -10.11 0.80
C GLU A 250 4.96 -11.62 0.95
N VAL A 251 3.89 -12.37 1.28
CA VAL A 251 3.93 -13.83 1.35
C VAL A 251 4.22 -14.42 -0.03
N VAL A 252 3.50 -14.02 -1.08
CA VAL A 252 3.74 -14.52 -2.44
C VAL A 252 5.16 -14.18 -2.92
N ARG A 253 5.65 -12.98 -2.60
CA ARG A 253 6.98 -12.51 -3.00
C ARG A 253 8.14 -13.23 -2.30
N HIS A 254 7.96 -13.68 -1.05
CA HIS A 254 9.04 -14.23 -0.23
C HIS A 254 8.87 -15.71 0.15
N ILE A 255 7.71 -16.30 -0.08
CA ILE A 255 7.35 -17.68 0.23
C ILE A 255 6.51 -18.22 -0.94
N ASN A 256 7.15 -18.53 -2.07
CA ASN A 256 6.43 -18.94 -3.29
C ASN A 256 5.60 -20.22 -3.09
N GLN A 257 5.97 -21.07 -2.12
CA GLN A 257 5.31 -22.33 -1.83
C GLN A 257 3.88 -22.13 -1.33
N LEU A 258 3.56 -20.94 -0.80
CA LEU A 258 2.23 -20.56 -0.33
C LEU A 258 1.42 -19.80 -1.38
N GLN A 259 1.94 -19.57 -2.60
CA GLN A 259 1.26 -18.81 -3.64
C GLN A 259 -0.14 -19.36 -3.94
N MET A 260 -0.25 -20.68 -4.07
CA MET A 260 -1.54 -21.34 -4.32
C MET A 260 -2.51 -21.20 -3.14
N ASP A 261 -2.02 -21.35 -1.90
CA ASP A 261 -2.83 -21.18 -0.69
C ASP A 261 -3.38 -19.73 -0.59
N VAL A 262 -2.56 -18.74 -0.96
CA VAL A 262 -2.93 -17.32 -0.99
C VAL A 262 -3.92 -17.01 -2.11
N GLN A 263 -3.66 -17.47 -3.33
CA GLN A 263 -4.55 -17.27 -4.48
C GLN A 263 -5.92 -17.90 -4.23
N ASP A 264 -5.97 -19.16 -3.76
CA ASP A 264 -7.21 -19.85 -3.45
C ASP A 264 -8.00 -19.14 -2.34
N GLY A 265 -7.32 -18.57 -1.34
CA GLY A 265 -7.93 -17.81 -0.25
C GLY A 265 -8.47 -16.44 -0.70
N LEU A 266 -7.66 -15.66 -1.40
CA LEU A 266 -8.08 -14.37 -1.97
C LEU A 266 -9.25 -14.56 -2.92
N MET A 267 -9.20 -15.56 -3.79
CA MET A 267 -10.24 -15.77 -4.78
C MET A 267 -11.60 -16.08 -4.16
N LYS A 268 -11.64 -16.80 -3.03
CA LYS A 268 -12.88 -17.03 -2.28
C LYS A 268 -13.49 -15.73 -1.76
N GLU A 269 -12.65 -14.86 -1.19
CA GLU A 269 -13.09 -13.55 -0.69
C GLU A 269 -13.56 -12.64 -1.83
N LEU A 270 -12.77 -12.56 -2.92
CA LEU A 270 -13.12 -11.76 -4.09
C LEU A 270 -14.41 -12.23 -4.75
N TYR A 271 -14.58 -13.55 -4.91
CA TYR A 271 -15.78 -14.11 -5.52
C TYR A 271 -17.01 -13.82 -4.66
N MET A 272 -16.91 -14.00 -3.33
CA MET A 272 -18.00 -13.65 -2.42
C MET A 272 -18.34 -12.16 -2.45
N ILE A 273 -17.35 -11.26 -2.48
CA ILE A 273 -17.60 -9.81 -2.47
C ILE A 273 -18.22 -9.33 -3.79
N LEU A 274 -17.73 -9.85 -4.92
CA LEU A 274 -18.11 -9.37 -6.25
C LEU A 274 -19.38 -10.04 -6.79
N THR A 275 -19.66 -11.29 -6.38
CA THR A 275 -20.79 -12.10 -6.88
C THR A 275 -21.85 -12.42 -5.83
N GLY A 276 -21.55 -12.24 -4.53
CA GLY A 276 -22.37 -12.70 -3.41
C GLY A 276 -22.56 -14.22 -3.33
N CYS A 277 -21.85 -14.97 -4.15
CA CYS A 277 -21.89 -16.42 -4.18
C CYS A 277 -20.62 -17.01 -3.55
N VAL A 278 -20.74 -18.22 -3.00
CA VAL A 278 -19.58 -19.01 -2.58
C VAL A 278 -18.87 -19.51 -3.83
N LEU A 279 -17.54 -19.41 -3.86
CA LEU A 279 -16.73 -19.96 -4.94
C LEU A 279 -16.95 -21.48 -5.05
N PRO A 280 -17.39 -22.00 -6.21
CA PRO A 280 -17.58 -23.44 -6.44
C PRO A 280 -16.28 -24.24 -6.24
N SER A 281 -16.40 -25.51 -5.84
CA SER A 281 -15.23 -26.37 -5.64
C SER A 281 -14.63 -26.79 -6.98
N LYS A 282 -13.30 -26.86 -7.06
CA LYS A 282 -12.56 -27.41 -8.23
C LYS A 282 -12.95 -28.87 -8.55
N LEU A 283 -13.55 -29.57 -7.58
CA LEU A 283 -13.98 -30.97 -7.69
C LEU A 283 -15.44 -31.12 -8.12
N ASP A 284 -16.21 -30.02 -8.18
CA ASP A 284 -17.59 -30.07 -8.62
C ASP A 284 -17.64 -30.26 -10.14
N PRO A 285 -18.58 -31.07 -10.67
CA PRO A 285 -18.76 -31.19 -12.11
C PRO A 285 -19.07 -29.81 -12.72
N PRO A 286 -18.62 -29.52 -13.96
CA PRO A 286 -18.86 -28.23 -14.62
C PRO A 286 -20.36 -28.01 -14.78
N LYS A 287 -20.94 -27.25 -13.86
CA LYS A 287 -22.33 -26.81 -13.89
C LYS A 287 -22.35 -25.36 -14.37
N LYS A 288 -23.39 -24.99 -15.12
CA LYS A 288 -23.63 -23.58 -15.47
C LYS A 288 -23.63 -22.73 -14.18
N PRO A 289 -23.05 -21.51 -14.19
CA PRO A 289 -23.03 -20.64 -13.02
C PRO A 289 -24.43 -20.47 -12.44
N VAL A 290 -24.57 -20.55 -11.12
CA VAL A 290 -25.86 -20.31 -10.47
C VAL A 290 -26.19 -18.83 -10.65
N LEU A 291 -27.25 -18.56 -11.42
CA LEU A 291 -27.77 -17.22 -11.60
C LEU A 291 -28.16 -16.63 -10.23
N PRO A 292 -27.71 -15.40 -9.89
CA PRO A 292 -28.07 -14.79 -8.62
C PRO A 292 -29.60 -14.62 -8.54
N THR A 293 -30.21 -15.22 -7.52
CA THR A 293 -31.66 -15.19 -7.28
C THR A 293 -32.17 -13.81 -6.86
N HIS A 294 -31.27 -12.91 -6.44
CA HIS A 294 -31.55 -11.56 -6.00
C HIS A 294 -30.47 -10.59 -6.50
N THR A 295 -30.84 -9.33 -6.78
CA THR A 295 -29.90 -8.25 -7.09
C THR A 295 -28.93 -8.08 -5.93
N LEU A 296 -27.62 -8.18 -6.18
CA LEU A 296 -26.59 -7.90 -5.18
C LEU A 296 -26.77 -6.47 -4.66
N GLN A 297 -27.19 -6.34 -3.40
CA GLN A 297 -27.16 -5.03 -2.75
C GLN A 297 -25.72 -4.69 -2.39
N VAL A 298 -25.12 -3.83 -3.20
CA VAL A 298 -23.77 -3.30 -2.98
C VAL A 298 -23.81 -2.33 -1.82
N SER A 299 -23.76 -2.90 -0.63
CA SER A 299 -23.84 -2.17 0.62
C SER A 299 -22.54 -1.39 0.93
N ASN A 300 -21.40 -1.78 0.35
CA ASN A 300 -20.09 -1.21 0.67
C ASN A 300 -19.21 -0.96 -0.57
N ILE A 301 -19.39 0.22 -1.20
CA ILE A 301 -18.62 0.66 -2.38
C ILE A 301 -17.09 0.60 -2.14
N PRO A 302 -16.53 1.10 -1.02
CA PRO A 302 -15.09 1.00 -0.75
C PRO A 302 -14.53 -0.42 -0.76
N LEU A 303 -15.29 -1.40 -0.24
CA LEU A 303 -14.87 -2.80 -0.20
C LEU A 303 -14.86 -3.41 -1.60
N THR A 304 -15.83 -3.07 -2.45
CA THR A 304 -15.87 -3.52 -3.84
C THR A 304 -14.70 -2.96 -4.65
N VAL A 305 -14.37 -1.67 -4.49
CA VAL A 305 -13.20 -1.07 -5.16
C VAL A 305 -11.92 -1.80 -4.74
N LEU A 306 -11.75 -2.07 -3.44
CA LEU A 306 -10.61 -2.83 -2.95
C LEU A 306 -10.54 -4.24 -3.54
N ALA A 307 -11.68 -4.94 -3.66
CA ALA A 307 -11.73 -6.26 -4.26
C ALA A 307 -11.30 -6.24 -5.74
N LEU A 308 -11.72 -5.23 -6.50
CA LEU A 308 -11.31 -5.05 -7.89
C LEU A 308 -9.82 -4.73 -8.03
N ASP A 309 -9.30 -3.84 -7.19
CA ASP A 309 -7.86 -3.52 -7.15
C ASP A 309 -7.07 -4.80 -6.86
N THR A 310 -7.49 -5.58 -5.85
CA THR A 310 -6.84 -6.85 -5.49
C THR A 310 -6.90 -7.88 -6.62
N LEU A 311 -8.00 -7.94 -7.38
CA LEU A 311 -8.12 -8.83 -8.53
C LEU A 311 -7.09 -8.52 -9.62
N GLY A 312 -6.72 -7.25 -9.79
CA GLY A 312 -5.71 -6.82 -10.76
C GLY A 312 -4.27 -6.85 -10.26
N GLU A 313 -4.06 -6.77 -8.95
CA GLU A 313 -2.72 -6.77 -8.36
C GLU A 313 -2.09 -8.17 -8.26
N PHE A 314 -2.90 -9.23 -8.21
CA PHE A 314 -2.42 -10.61 -8.09
C PHE A 314 -2.58 -11.38 -9.42
N GLU A 315 -1.55 -12.13 -9.76
CA GLU A 315 -1.60 -13.09 -10.86
C GLU A 315 -2.47 -14.28 -10.45
N PHE A 316 -3.68 -14.41 -11.02
CA PHE A 316 -4.57 -15.55 -10.76
C PHE A 316 -4.53 -16.55 -11.90
N GLN A 317 -4.82 -17.81 -11.57
CA GLN A 317 -4.93 -18.87 -12.58
C GLN A 317 -6.08 -18.59 -13.56
N ARG A 318 -5.84 -18.94 -14.83
CA ARG A 318 -6.79 -18.78 -15.94
C ARG A 318 -8.21 -19.25 -15.62
N HIS A 319 -8.35 -20.44 -15.03
CA HIS A 319 -9.66 -21.01 -14.69
C HIS A 319 -10.49 -20.10 -13.75
N TYR A 320 -9.84 -19.42 -12.80
CA TYR A 320 -10.56 -18.49 -11.93
C TYR A 320 -11.10 -17.28 -12.70
N LEU A 321 -10.30 -16.72 -13.60
CA LEU A 321 -10.72 -15.61 -14.44
C LEU A 321 -11.86 -16.02 -15.38
N GLU A 322 -11.80 -17.23 -15.94
CA GLU A 322 -12.88 -17.78 -16.76
C GLU A 322 -14.20 -17.89 -15.97
N MET A 323 -14.16 -18.39 -14.73
CA MET A 323 -15.35 -18.45 -13.87
C MET A 323 -15.94 -17.06 -13.57
N PHE A 324 -15.08 -16.07 -13.32
CA PHE A 324 -15.50 -14.68 -13.12
C PHE A 324 -16.13 -14.08 -14.38
N MET A 325 -15.51 -14.29 -15.54
CA MET A 325 -15.99 -13.75 -16.82
C MET A 325 -17.33 -14.36 -17.22
N GLN A 326 -17.51 -15.67 -17.00
CA GLN A 326 -18.80 -16.34 -17.20
C GLN A 326 -19.90 -15.73 -16.33
N TYR A 327 -19.62 -15.51 -15.04
CA TYR A 327 -20.58 -14.87 -14.13
C TYR A 327 -20.93 -13.44 -14.58
N ILE A 328 -19.94 -12.63 -14.94
CA ILE A 328 -20.16 -11.24 -15.40
C ILE A 328 -21.02 -11.22 -16.66
N SER A 329 -20.75 -12.10 -17.62
CA SER A 329 -21.52 -12.21 -18.86
C SER A 329 -23.00 -12.53 -18.58
N ASP A 330 -23.26 -13.52 -17.72
CA ASP A 330 -24.62 -13.95 -17.37
C ASP A 330 -25.40 -12.89 -16.57
N VAL A 331 -24.71 -12.08 -15.76
CA VAL A 331 -25.32 -10.99 -14.97
C VAL A 331 -25.56 -9.74 -15.82
N TYR A 332 -24.65 -9.41 -16.74
CA TYR A 332 -24.78 -8.24 -17.62
C TYR A 332 -26.05 -8.29 -18.47
N GLU A 333 -26.47 -9.49 -18.87
CA GLU A 333 -27.68 -9.70 -19.67
C GLU A 333 -28.99 -9.40 -18.90
N LYS A 334 -28.96 -9.37 -17.55
CA LYS A 334 -30.18 -9.31 -16.71
C LYS A 334 -30.39 -8.03 -15.89
N VAL A 335 -29.38 -7.18 -15.70
CA VAL A 335 -29.49 -6.03 -14.76
C VAL A 335 -30.13 -4.79 -15.42
N HIS A 336 -31.44 -4.62 -15.22
CA HIS A 336 -32.20 -3.43 -15.64
C HIS A 336 -31.90 -2.17 -14.79
N ARG A 337 -31.65 -1.07 -15.51
CA ARG A 337 -31.64 0.39 -15.20
C ARG A 337 -31.16 0.96 -13.85
N GLU A 338 -31.42 0.37 -12.69
CA GLU A 338 -31.17 1.03 -11.38
C GLU A 338 -29.76 0.81 -10.83
N HIS A 339 -29.07 -0.26 -11.27
CA HIS A 339 -27.71 -0.61 -10.81
C HIS A 339 -26.65 -0.45 -11.92
N ARG A 340 -27.02 0.16 -13.05
CA ARG A 340 -26.18 0.28 -14.25
C ARG A 340 -24.85 0.97 -13.96
N GLN A 341 -24.84 2.02 -13.15
CA GLN A 341 -23.62 2.77 -12.85
C GLN A 341 -22.61 1.95 -12.04
N TRP A 342 -23.08 1.14 -11.09
CA TRP A 342 -22.21 0.25 -10.33
C TRP A 342 -21.70 -0.91 -11.18
N VAL A 343 -22.58 -1.57 -11.95
CA VAL A 343 -22.18 -2.65 -12.86
C VAL A 343 -21.15 -2.13 -13.88
N LEU A 344 -21.34 -0.94 -14.41
CA LEU A 344 -20.36 -0.30 -15.31
C LEU A 344 -19.04 0.00 -14.60
N ALA A 345 -19.05 0.45 -13.34
CA ALA A 345 -17.83 0.69 -12.56
C ALA A 345 -17.08 -0.60 -12.23
N LEU A 346 -17.82 -1.67 -11.90
CA LEU A 346 -17.29 -3.02 -11.68
C LEU A 346 -16.63 -3.56 -12.96
N ILE A 347 -17.38 -3.55 -14.06
CA ILE A 347 -16.89 -3.96 -15.39
C ILE A 347 -15.65 -3.14 -15.75
N HIS A 348 -15.69 -1.82 -15.58
CA HIS A 348 -14.54 -0.96 -15.84
C HIS A 348 -13.32 -1.33 -14.98
N GLY A 349 -13.51 -1.64 -13.69
CA GLY A 349 -12.41 -2.08 -12.81
C GLY A 349 -11.80 -3.42 -13.26
N VAL A 350 -12.65 -4.43 -13.54
CA VAL A 350 -12.19 -5.74 -14.01
C VAL A 350 -11.48 -5.63 -15.36
N LEU A 351 -12.06 -4.87 -16.31
CA LEU A 351 -11.47 -4.65 -17.62
C LEU A 351 -10.11 -3.95 -17.53
N ARG A 352 -9.96 -2.98 -16.62
CA ARG A 352 -8.68 -2.28 -16.43
C ARG A 352 -7.59 -3.26 -16.01
N SER A 353 -7.92 -4.13 -15.06
CA SER A 353 -7.01 -5.17 -14.57
C SER A 353 -6.63 -6.16 -15.66
N LEU A 354 -7.61 -6.63 -16.45
CA LEU A 354 -7.36 -7.54 -17.57
C LEU A 354 -6.50 -6.88 -18.66
N VAL A 355 -6.79 -5.63 -19.03
CA VAL A 355 -5.98 -4.87 -19.98
C VAL A 355 -4.55 -4.70 -19.45
N SER A 356 -4.37 -4.42 -18.15
CA SER A 356 -3.04 -4.33 -17.55
C SER A 356 -2.29 -5.66 -17.62
N ALA A 357 -2.94 -6.79 -17.33
CA ALA A 357 -2.35 -8.11 -17.48
C ALA A 357 -1.96 -8.40 -18.94
N GLY A 358 -2.81 -8.01 -19.90
CA GLY A 358 -2.50 -8.15 -21.33
C GLY A 358 -1.28 -7.35 -21.81
N VAL A 359 -0.83 -6.35 -21.06
CA VAL A 359 0.28 -5.45 -21.42
C VAL A 359 1.54 -5.73 -20.60
N VAL A 360 1.40 -5.93 -19.28
CA VAL A 360 2.52 -5.88 -18.32
C VAL A 360 3.01 -7.27 -17.92
N ASP A 361 2.20 -8.32 -18.14
CA ASP A 361 2.52 -9.67 -17.66
C ASP A 361 3.82 -10.20 -18.29
N PRO A 362 4.73 -10.83 -17.51
CA PRO A 362 6.00 -11.33 -18.03
C PRO A 362 5.85 -12.53 -18.98
N GLN A 363 4.76 -13.30 -18.88
CA GLN A 363 4.53 -14.48 -19.72
C GLN A 363 3.80 -14.11 -21.01
N LEU A 364 4.39 -14.48 -22.15
CA LEU A 364 3.83 -14.21 -23.48
C LEU A 364 2.44 -14.83 -23.64
N GLU A 365 2.27 -16.06 -23.14
CA GLU A 365 1.04 -16.84 -23.27
C GLU A 365 -0.15 -16.14 -22.62
N VAL A 366 0.08 -15.45 -21.49
CA VAL A 366 -0.95 -14.68 -20.78
C VAL A 366 -1.32 -13.44 -21.58
N ARG A 367 -0.33 -12.66 -22.02
CA ARG A 367 -0.54 -11.45 -22.83
C ARG A 367 -1.35 -11.76 -24.09
N LEU A 368 -0.94 -12.81 -24.81
CA LEU A 368 -1.58 -13.23 -26.05
C LEU A 368 -3.00 -13.73 -25.83
N CYS A 369 -3.22 -14.57 -24.80
CA CYS A 369 -4.55 -15.09 -24.48
C CYS A 369 -5.54 -13.96 -24.20
N VAL A 370 -5.14 -12.95 -23.41
CA VAL A 370 -6.01 -11.82 -23.07
C VAL A 370 -6.39 -11.02 -24.33
N LEU A 371 -5.40 -10.68 -25.17
CA LEU A 371 -5.65 -9.94 -26.41
C LEU A 371 -6.55 -10.72 -27.38
N GLN A 372 -6.34 -12.03 -27.53
CA GLN A 372 -7.20 -12.88 -28.35
C GLN A 372 -8.63 -12.93 -27.83
N CYS A 373 -8.83 -13.06 -26.50
CA CYS A 373 -10.16 -13.00 -25.90
C CYS A 373 -10.85 -11.65 -26.17
N PHE A 374 -10.12 -10.53 -26.13
CA PHE A 374 -10.67 -9.23 -26.49
C PHE A 374 -11.02 -9.13 -27.98
N CYS A 375 -10.21 -9.73 -28.85
CA CYS A 375 -10.47 -9.79 -30.29
C CYS A 375 -11.71 -10.59 -30.66
N GLU A 376 -12.17 -11.51 -29.80
CA GLU A 376 -13.40 -12.29 -30.02
C GLU A 376 -14.64 -11.68 -29.32
N ALA A 377 -14.44 -10.64 -28.51
CA ALA A 377 -15.50 -10.03 -27.74
C ALA A 377 -16.58 -9.34 -28.61
N ASP A 378 -17.77 -9.22 -28.04
CA ASP A 378 -18.92 -8.59 -28.66
C ASP A 378 -18.82 -7.06 -28.66
N ARG A 379 -19.67 -6.41 -29.45
CA ARG A 379 -19.61 -4.95 -29.64
C ARG A 379 -19.88 -4.17 -28.35
N ALA A 380 -20.72 -4.70 -27.45
CA ALA A 380 -21.00 -4.04 -26.19
C ALA A 380 -19.76 -4.02 -25.28
N PHE A 381 -19.04 -5.14 -25.17
CA PHE A 381 -17.78 -5.21 -24.43
C PHE A 381 -16.69 -4.30 -25.03
N LEU A 382 -16.54 -4.31 -26.36
CA LEU A 382 -15.59 -3.45 -27.06
C LEU A 382 -15.84 -1.95 -26.80
N SER A 383 -17.08 -1.53 -26.58
CA SER A 383 -17.38 -0.12 -26.24
C SER A 383 -16.79 0.32 -24.91
N HIS A 384 -16.55 -0.62 -23.99
CA HIS A 384 -15.89 -0.35 -22.71
C HIS A 384 -14.37 -0.32 -22.87
N LEU A 385 -13.81 -1.21 -23.72
CA LEU A 385 -12.40 -1.18 -24.09
C LEU A 385 -12.00 0.06 -24.92
N ALA A 386 -12.95 0.67 -25.63
CA ALA A 386 -12.75 1.89 -26.42
C ALA A 386 -12.72 3.17 -25.57
N GLN A 387 -12.82 3.07 -24.24
CA GLN A 387 -12.72 4.21 -23.34
C GLN A 387 -11.27 4.75 -23.28
N PRO A 388 -11.07 6.07 -23.08
CA PRO A 388 -9.75 6.70 -23.16
C PRO A 388 -8.69 6.06 -22.27
N GLU A 389 -9.05 5.73 -21.02
CA GLU A 389 -8.15 5.14 -20.03
C GLU A 389 -7.69 3.74 -20.45
N MET A 390 -8.60 2.94 -21.03
CA MET A 390 -8.31 1.59 -21.50
C MET A 390 -7.44 1.62 -22.76
N LEU A 391 -7.74 2.53 -23.68
CA LEU A 391 -6.97 2.70 -24.92
C LEU A 391 -5.53 3.12 -24.64
N GLN A 392 -5.29 3.98 -23.65
CA GLN A 392 -3.94 4.37 -23.25
C GLN A 392 -3.05 3.19 -22.86
N LEU A 393 -3.60 2.24 -22.11
CA LEU A 393 -2.89 1.01 -21.73
C LEU A 393 -2.67 0.11 -22.95
N GLN A 394 -3.71 -0.12 -23.76
CA GLN A 394 -3.63 -0.97 -24.95
C GLN A 394 -2.64 -0.46 -26.01
N PHE A 395 -2.44 0.86 -26.11
CA PHE A 395 -1.43 1.41 -27.03
C PHE A 395 0.01 1.00 -26.68
N MET A 396 0.27 0.54 -25.45
CA MET A 396 1.59 0.02 -25.08
C MET A 396 1.88 -1.32 -25.75
N SER A 397 0.85 -2.16 -25.97
CA SER A 397 0.99 -3.46 -26.66
C SER A 397 1.43 -3.34 -28.12
N LEU A 398 1.23 -2.17 -28.76
CA LEU A 398 1.74 -1.91 -30.11
C LEU A 398 3.27 -1.90 -30.17
N HIS A 399 3.95 -1.73 -29.03
CA HIS A 399 5.40 -1.63 -28.93
C HIS A 399 5.95 -2.77 -28.05
N ASP A 400 5.22 -3.90 -27.95
CA ASP A 400 5.64 -5.09 -27.22
C ASP A 400 6.92 -5.68 -27.83
N GLU A 401 7.68 -6.44 -27.05
CA GLU A 401 8.92 -7.09 -27.50
C GLU A 401 8.66 -8.22 -28.52
N LYS A 402 7.44 -8.77 -28.56
CA LYS A 402 7.03 -9.89 -29.42
C LYS A 402 6.11 -9.43 -30.55
N LEU A 403 6.39 -9.88 -31.77
CA LEU A 403 5.61 -9.50 -32.95
C LEU A 403 4.18 -10.05 -32.89
N GLU A 404 3.98 -11.23 -32.30
CA GLU A 404 2.68 -11.89 -32.14
C GLU A 404 1.72 -11.03 -31.30
N ILE A 405 2.25 -10.35 -30.28
CA ILE A 405 1.49 -9.42 -29.44
C ILE A 405 1.18 -8.14 -30.21
N GLN A 406 2.15 -7.61 -30.96
CA GLN A 406 1.94 -6.41 -31.79
C GLN A 406 0.84 -6.64 -32.84
N GLU A 407 0.84 -7.80 -33.52
CA GLU A 407 -0.19 -8.17 -34.50
C GLU A 407 -1.58 -8.27 -33.85
N ALA A 408 -1.68 -8.97 -32.71
CA ALA A 408 -2.93 -9.08 -31.96
C ALA A 408 -3.43 -7.70 -31.51
N ALA A 409 -2.54 -6.81 -31.07
CA ALA A 409 -2.86 -5.44 -30.68
C ALA A 409 -3.35 -4.59 -31.86
N VAL A 410 -2.73 -4.71 -33.04
CA VAL A 410 -3.20 -4.03 -34.26
C VAL A 410 -4.59 -4.51 -34.66
N CYS A 411 -4.87 -5.81 -34.56
CA CYS A 411 -6.18 -6.39 -34.83
C CYS A 411 -7.25 -5.84 -33.88
N LEU A 412 -6.98 -5.86 -32.56
CA LEU A 412 -7.88 -5.33 -31.55
C LEU A 412 -8.16 -3.84 -31.75
N LEU A 413 -7.10 -3.03 -31.90
CA LEU A 413 -7.24 -1.59 -32.12
C LEU A 413 -7.96 -1.27 -33.42
N GLY A 414 -7.78 -2.08 -34.46
CA GLY A 414 -8.56 -2.01 -35.69
C GLY A 414 -10.07 -2.07 -35.41
N ARG A 415 -10.52 -3.06 -34.63
CA ARG A 415 -11.94 -3.17 -34.21
C ARG A 415 -12.38 -1.99 -33.34
N LEU A 416 -11.54 -1.54 -32.41
CA LEU A 416 -11.85 -0.40 -31.54
C LEU A 416 -11.91 0.94 -32.29
N SER A 417 -11.25 1.05 -33.45
CA SER A 417 -11.29 2.25 -34.29
C SER A 417 -12.69 2.55 -34.84
N GLU A 418 -13.55 1.54 -34.96
CA GLU A 418 -14.95 1.72 -35.35
C GLU A 418 -15.79 2.37 -34.24
N LEU A 419 -15.35 2.26 -32.98
CA LEU A 419 -16.06 2.77 -31.81
C LEU A 419 -15.50 4.12 -31.34
N ASN A 420 -14.18 4.31 -31.44
CA ASN A 420 -13.51 5.53 -31.03
C ASN A 420 -12.40 5.95 -32.02
N PRO A 421 -12.78 6.37 -33.24
CA PRO A 421 -11.81 6.71 -34.28
C PRO A 421 -10.94 7.91 -33.90
N ALA A 422 -11.47 8.84 -33.11
CA ALA A 422 -10.78 10.06 -32.70
C ALA A 422 -9.51 9.79 -31.89
N LEU A 423 -9.51 8.77 -31.03
CA LEU A 423 -8.33 8.39 -30.25
C LEU A 423 -7.47 7.34 -30.94
N VAL A 424 -8.09 6.38 -31.63
CA VAL A 424 -7.37 5.22 -32.17
C VAL A 424 -6.65 5.55 -33.48
N LEU A 425 -7.33 6.19 -34.45
CA LEU A 425 -6.77 6.42 -35.78
C LEU A 425 -5.50 7.28 -35.78
N PRO A 426 -5.38 8.37 -34.99
CA PRO A 426 -4.13 9.12 -34.93
C PRO A 426 -2.95 8.28 -34.45
N ARG A 427 -3.19 7.39 -33.47
CA ARG A 427 -2.13 6.54 -32.92
C ARG A 427 -1.73 5.44 -33.90
N MET A 428 -2.70 4.78 -34.55
CA MET A 428 -2.44 3.79 -35.60
C MET A 428 -1.72 4.41 -36.80
N ARG A 429 -2.10 5.62 -37.24
CA ARG A 429 -1.40 6.34 -38.32
C ARG A 429 0.06 6.60 -37.97
N ARG A 430 0.35 6.95 -36.71
CA ARG A 430 1.72 7.15 -36.25
C ARG A 430 2.53 5.86 -36.32
N VAL A 431 1.97 4.75 -35.85
CA VAL A 431 2.63 3.43 -35.95
C VAL A 431 2.85 3.03 -37.40
N LEU A 432 1.89 3.26 -38.30
CA LEU A 432 2.04 3.00 -39.74
C LEU A 432 3.17 3.83 -40.36
N LEU A 433 3.29 5.10 -39.99
CA LEU A 433 4.38 5.96 -40.47
C LEU A 433 5.74 5.51 -39.93
N GLU A 434 5.78 5.08 -38.66
CA GLU A 434 6.97 4.52 -38.02
C GLU A 434 7.40 3.21 -38.71
N THR A 435 6.48 2.29 -39.03
CA THR A 435 6.78 1.05 -39.75
C THR A 435 7.19 1.30 -41.20
N LEU A 436 6.54 2.22 -41.92
CA LEU A 436 6.96 2.63 -43.27
C LEU A 436 8.37 3.25 -43.26
N SER A 437 8.68 4.06 -42.26
CA SER A 437 10.02 4.63 -42.07
C SER A 437 11.05 3.56 -41.78
N GLN A 438 10.72 2.58 -40.93
CA GLN A 438 11.60 1.43 -40.66
C GLN A 438 11.82 0.59 -41.93
N LEU A 439 10.78 0.34 -42.73
CA LEU A 439 10.90 -0.41 -43.99
C LEU A 439 11.75 0.33 -45.04
N THR A 440 11.56 1.65 -45.16
CA THR A 440 12.32 2.47 -46.12
C THR A 440 13.78 2.64 -45.72
N ASN A 441 14.07 2.77 -44.42
CA ASN A 441 15.42 3.01 -43.91
C ASN A 441 16.21 1.74 -43.54
N SER A 442 15.56 0.57 -43.42
CA SER A 442 16.23 -0.70 -43.05
C SER A 442 17.03 -1.35 -44.19
N GLY A 443 17.19 -0.69 -45.34
CA GLY A 443 17.98 -1.20 -46.47
C GLY A 443 17.41 -2.46 -47.15
N GLN A 444 16.34 -3.06 -46.60
CA GLN A 444 15.65 -4.23 -47.15
C GLN A 444 14.42 -3.89 -48.01
N ALA A 445 14.17 -2.61 -48.29
CA ALA A 445 13.06 -2.14 -49.12
C ALA A 445 13.05 -2.72 -50.56
N LYS A 446 14.10 -3.42 -51.00
CA LYS A 446 14.18 -4.04 -52.32
C LYS A 446 13.82 -5.52 -52.40
N SER A 447 13.61 -6.25 -51.28
CA SER A 447 13.32 -7.69 -51.36
C SER A 447 11.86 -8.09 -51.08
N VAL A 448 11.08 -7.29 -50.34
CA VAL A 448 9.71 -7.70 -49.93
C VAL A 448 8.66 -7.44 -51.02
N PHE A 449 8.85 -6.44 -51.87
CA PHE A 449 7.94 -6.17 -52.99
C PHE A 449 8.02 -7.18 -54.14
N ASN A 450 9.05 -8.05 -54.16
CA ASN A 450 9.18 -9.13 -55.14
C ASN A 450 8.59 -10.47 -54.67
N THR A 451 8.07 -10.54 -53.43
CA THR A 451 7.51 -11.77 -52.84
C THR A 451 6.00 -11.74 -52.63
N LEU A 452 5.31 -10.66 -53.01
CA LEU A 452 3.84 -10.67 -53.09
C LEU A 452 3.44 -11.26 -54.45
N PRO A 453 2.81 -12.44 -54.50
CA PRO A 453 2.16 -12.88 -55.72
C PRO A 453 1.04 -11.89 -56.03
N SER A 454 0.99 -11.44 -57.28
CA SER A 454 -0.10 -10.64 -57.81
C SER A 454 -1.44 -11.36 -57.67
N LEU A 455 -2.30 -10.92 -56.74
CA LEU A 455 -3.76 -10.72 -56.87
C LEU A 455 -4.39 -10.38 -55.52
#